data_AF-A0A6G3S2M2-F1
#
_entry.id   AF-A0A6G3S2M2-F1
#
_cell.length_a   1.000
_cell.length_b   1.000
_cell.length_c   1.000
_cell.angle_alpha   90.00
_cell.angle_beta   90.00
_cell.angle_gamma   90.00
#
_symmetry.space_group_name_H-M   'P 1'
#
loop_
_entity.id
_entity.type
_entity.pdbx_description
1 polymer ?
#
loop_
_entity_poly.entity_id
_entity_poly.type
_entity_poly.pdbx_seq_one_letter_code
_entity_poly.pdbx_strand_id
1 'polypeptide(L)'
;ADRAGAFVLTATIALSLAVSWAPYASDFSRYLPRTTSATRMFWCTLAGVVVSFTAVQALGLWGASVFTDQTAQGVDTLLGGGVIGSVGLLAVALAALCSNAMNDYSGSLALQVIGVRVPRPLAAGLAALLGFPLVLWMHAADTAARFQNVLLFVGYWIPGFVAVVCVDWFARYRARGGAPVALATEQARPHSSLAALLAFVVAFAATVPFMNTALYVGPVAETLHGADLGYYVAFLVGLGCYAPFRLRGAKHAADQTEPKTDRI
;
A
#
# COMPACT_ATOMS: atom_id res chain seq x y z
N ALA A 1 -24.50 -14.50 -12.11
CA ALA A 1 -23.40 -13.53 -12.36
C ALA A 1 -22.95 -12.85 -11.06
N ASP A 2 -23.88 -12.55 -10.14
CA ASP A 2 -23.63 -11.84 -8.86
C ASP A 2 -22.53 -12.43 -7.95
N ARG A 3 -22.36 -13.77 -7.94
CA ARG A 3 -21.32 -14.43 -7.13
C ARG A 3 -19.89 -14.11 -7.59
N ALA A 4 -19.68 -13.92 -8.89
CA ALA A 4 -18.36 -13.60 -9.42
C ALA A 4 -17.94 -12.17 -9.08
N GLY A 5 -18.86 -11.20 -9.20
CA GLY A 5 -18.63 -9.81 -8.78
C GLY A 5 -18.36 -9.71 -7.28
N ALA A 6 -19.15 -10.39 -6.44
CA ALA A 6 -18.93 -10.44 -5.00
C ALA A 6 -17.58 -11.07 -4.61
N PHE A 7 -17.18 -12.15 -5.30
CA PHE A 7 -15.87 -12.77 -5.11
C PHE A 7 -14.73 -11.80 -5.44
N VAL A 8 -14.78 -11.13 -6.60
CA VAL A 8 -13.77 -10.14 -6.99
C VAL A 8 -13.71 -8.98 -6.00
N LEU A 9 -14.87 -8.45 -5.59
CA LEU A 9 -14.92 -7.37 -4.60
C LEU A 9 -14.29 -7.79 -3.27
N THR A 10 -14.60 -8.99 -2.77
CA THR A 10 -14.05 -9.52 -1.52
C THR A 10 -12.53 -9.73 -1.63
N ALA A 11 -12.07 -10.30 -2.74
CA ALA A 11 -10.65 -10.46 -3.03
C ALA A 11 -9.92 -9.11 -3.11
N THR A 12 -10.55 -8.10 -3.71
CA THR A 12 -10.01 -6.74 -3.81
C THR A 12 -9.92 -6.05 -2.45
N ILE A 13 -10.91 -6.22 -1.58
CA ILE A 13 -10.87 -5.71 -0.20
C ILE A 13 -9.77 -6.41 0.61
N ALA A 14 -9.63 -7.73 0.50
CA ALA A 14 -8.55 -8.46 1.17
C ALA A 14 -7.17 -8.04 0.64
N LEU A 15 -7.06 -7.81 -0.67
CA LEU A 15 -5.85 -7.35 -1.33
C LEU A 15 -5.48 -5.91 -0.91
N SER A 16 -6.45 -5.01 -0.75
CA SER A 16 -6.18 -3.61 -0.39
C SER A 16 -5.46 -3.50 0.94
N LEU A 17 -5.88 -4.30 1.92
CA LEU A 17 -5.23 -4.39 3.23
C LEU A 17 -3.79 -4.86 3.10
N ALA A 18 -3.51 -5.91 2.33
CA ALA A 18 -2.15 -6.42 2.13
C ALA A 18 -1.25 -5.42 1.37
N VAL A 19 -1.78 -4.80 0.31
CA VAL A 19 -1.05 -3.85 -0.54
C VAL A 19 -0.72 -2.56 0.21
N SER A 20 -1.52 -2.17 1.22
CA SER A 20 -1.23 -1.01 2.06
C SER A 20 0.14 -1.05 2.78
N TRP A 21 0.69 -2.25 2.98
CA TRP A 21 1.99 -2.46 3.59
C TRP A 21 3.17 -2.35 2.60
N ALA A 22 2.90 -2.27 1.29
CA ALA A 22 3.93 -2.24 0.26
C ALA A 22 4.91 -1.06 0.40
N PRO A 23 4.48 0.18 0.71
CA PRO A 23 5.41 1.30 0.92
C PRO A 23 6.39 1.06 2.08
N TYR A 24 5.97 0.32 3.11
CA TYR A 24 6.79 0.02 4.29
C TYR A 24 7.85 -1.06 4.06
N ALA A 25 7.77 -1.83 2.97
CA ALA A 25 8.70 -2.91 2.70
C ALA A 25 10.18 -2.46 2.68
N SER A 26 10.43 -1.23 2.22
CA SER A 26 11.78 -0.65 2.18
C SER A 26 12.34 -0.30 3.56
N ASP A 27 11.47 0.01 4.53
CA ASP A 27 11.85 0.39 5.89
C ASP A 27 12.38 -0.79 6.71
N PHE A 28 11.92 -2.01 6.40
CA PHE A 28 12.33 -3.22 7.08
C PHE A 28 13.44 -3.97 6.35
N SER A 29 13.41 -4.00 5.02
CA SER A 29 14.43 -4.70 4.22
C SER A 29 15.85 -4.09 4.37
N ARG A 30 15.97 -2.81 4.74
CA ARG A 30 17.27 -2.17 5.04
C ARG A 30 18.03 -2.81 6.21
N TYR A 31 17.34 -3.53 7.10
CA TYR A 31 17.95 -4.18 8.26
C TYR A 31 18.48 -5.58 7.95
N LEU A 32 18.16 -6.13 6.78
CA LEU A 32 18.63 -7.45 6.38
C LEU A 32 20.09 -7.39 5.91
N PRO A 33 20.89 -8.43 6.20
CA PRO A 33 22.22 -8.57 5.63
C PRO A 33 22.21 -8.49 4.11
N ARG A 34 23.26 -7.91 3.53
CA ARG A 34 23.44 -7.86 2.06
C ARG A 34 23.50 -9.24 1.39
N THR A 35 23.79 -10.28 2.16
CA THR A 35 23.87 -11.68 1.72
C THR A 35 22.52 -12.39 1.71
N THR A 36 21.43 -11.74 2.15
CA THR A 36 20.10 -12.34 2.18
C THR A 36 19.56 -12.57 0.77
N SER A 37 19.10 -13.79 0.49
CA SER A 37 18.46 -14.15 -0.78
C SER A 37 17.12 -13.42 -0.98
N ALA A 38 16.97 -12.72 -2.10
CA ALA A 38 15.73 -12.02 -2.46
C ALA A 38 14.53 -12.97 -2.59
N THR A 39 14.75 -14.18 -3.14
CA THR A 39 13.69 -15.19 -3.29
C THR A 39 13.21 -15.69 -1.93
N ARG A 40 14.13 -15.96 -0.99
CA ARG A 40 13.77 -16.40 0.36
C ARG A 40 13.02 -15.28 1.09
N MET A 41 13.49 -14.04 0.99
CA MET A 41 12.80 -12.88 1.55
C MET A 41 11.35 -12.79 1.04
N PHE A 42 11.15 -12.86 -0.28
CA PHE A 42 9.82 -12.80 -0.89
C PHE A 42 8.88 -13.88 -0.36
N TRP A 43 9.29 -15.15 -0.37
CA TRP A 43 8.42 -16.24 0.07
C TRP A 43 8.14 -16.22 1.58
N CYS A 44 9.13 -15.85 2.40
CA CYS A 44 8.91 -15.70 3.85
C CYS A 44 7.92 -14.57 4.14
N THR A 45 8.06 -13.42 3.47
CA THR A 45 7.12 -12.30 3.63
C THR A 45 5.73 -12.67 3.14
N LEU A 46 5.62 -13.30 1.97
CA LEU A 46 4.32 -13.73 1.42
C LEU A 46 3.63 -14.73 2.34
N ALA A 47 4.37 -15.74 2.84
CA ALA A 47 3.83 -16.73 3.75
C ALA A 47 3.35 -16.09 5.07
N GLY A 48 4.13 -15.18 5.66
CA GLY A 48 3.73 -14.44 6.86
C GLY A 48 2.44 -13.65 6.65
N VAL A 49 2.37 -12.87 5.57
CA VAL A 49 1.19 -12.08 5.20
C VAL A 49 -0.03 -12.97 5.00
N VAL A 50 0.09 -14.04 4.21
CA VAL A 50 -1.01 -14.96 3.91
C VAL A 50 -1.52 -15.65 5.18
N VAL A 51 -0.62 -16.20 6.01
CA VAL A 51 -1.00 -16.90 7.24
C VAL A 51 -1.69 -15.95 8.22
N SER A 52 -1.11 -14.77 8.46
CA SER A 52 -1.68 -13.78 9.38
C SER A 52 -3.05 -13.27 8.91
N PHE A 53 -3.19 -12.89 7.64
CA PHE A 53 -4.49 -12.41 7.14
C PHE A 53 -5.53 -13.52 7.09
N THR A 54 -5.16 -14.75 6.75
CA THR A 54 -6.09 -15.88 6.74
C THR A 54 -6.60 -16.17 8.16
N ALA A 55 -5.72 -16.15 9.16
CA ALA A 55 -6.10 -16.36 10.56
C ALA A 55 -7.06 -15.26 11.07
N VAL A 56 -6.74 -13.99 10.80
CA VAL A 56 -7.59 -12.85 11.21
C VAL A 56 -8.93 -12.86 10.50
N GLN A 57 -8.97 -13.14 9.18
CA GLN A 57 -10.22 -13.23 8.43
C GLN A 57 -11.07 -14.41 8.88
N ALA A 58 -10.47 -15.56 9.20
CA ALA A 58 -11.19 -16.70 9.74
C ALA A 58 -11.83 -16.38 11.10
N LEU A 59 -11.12 -15.66 11.98
CA LEU A 59 -11.68 -15.17 13.25
C LEU A 59 -12.81 -14.16 13.02
N GLY A 60 -12.64 -13.23 12.08
CA GLY A 60 -13.68 -12.27 11.71
C GLY A 60 -14.94 -12.94 11.18
N LEU A 61 -14.79 -13.98 10.34
CA LEU A 61 -15.90 -14.77 9.81
C LEU A 61 -16.61 -15.56 10.92
N TRP A 62 -15.85 -16.17 11.83
CA TRP A 62 -16.41 -16.92 12.96
C TRP A 62 -17.20 -16.03 13.91
N GLY A 63 -16.69 -14.83 14.19
CA GLY A 63 -17.33 -13.84 15.05
C GLY A 63 -18.29 -12.88 14.33
N ALA A 64 -18.60 -13.10 13.04
CA ALA A 64 -19.33 -12.12 12.22
C ALA A 64 -20.72 -11.76 12.77
N SER A 65 -21.37 -12.67 13.50
CA SER A 65 -22.66 -12.41 14.15
C SER A 65 -22.55 -11.49 15.38
N VAL A 66 -21.35 -11.33 15.95
CA VAL A 66 -21.08 -10.57 17.18
C VAL A 66 -20.28 -9.30 16.87
N PHE A 67 -19.39 -9.35 15.88
CA PHE A 67 -18.61 -8.21 15.36
C PHE A 67 -19.44 -7.34 14.41
N THR A 68 -20.49 -6.73 14.94
CA THR A 68 -21.33 -5.74 14.24
C THR A 68 -20.72 -4.33 14.38
N ASP A 69 -21.53 -3.27 14.45
CA ASP A 69 -21.06 -1.87 14.50
C ASP A 69 -20.15 -1.55 15.69
N GLN A 70 -20.19 -2.37 16.75
CA GLN A 70 -19.34 -2.22 17.94
C GLN A 70 -18.38 -3.39 18.11
N THR A 71 -17.31 -3.43 17.31
CA THR A 71 -16.31 -4.51 17.35
C THR A 71 -15.72 -4.72 18.75
N ALA A 72 -15.50 -3.65 19.52
CA ALA A 72 -15.02 -3.74 20.91
C ALA A 72 -16.03 -4.44 21.84
N GLN A 73 -17.30 -4.08 21.74
CA GLN A 73 -18.36 -4.76 22.49
C GLN A 73 -18.49 -6.23 22.07
N GLY A 74 -18.27 -6.51 20.78
CA GLY A 74 -18.27 -7.88 20.26
C GLY A 74 -17.13 -8.72 20.83
N VAL A 75 -15.92 -8.16 20.95
CA VAL A 75 -14.77 -8.82 21.60
C VAL A 75 -15.06 -9.10 23.09
N ASP A 76 -15.61 -8.13 23.81
CA ASP A 76 -15.96 -8.30 25.24
C ASP A 76 -16.99 -9.41 25.44
N THR A 77 -18.03 -9.41 24.61
CA THR A 77 -19.12 -10.42 24.64
C THR A 77 -18.59 -11.82 24.32
N LEU A 78 -17.73 -11.94 23.30
CA LEU A 78 -17.12 -13.21 22.90
C LEU A 78 -16.22 -13.83 23.97
N LEU A 79 -15.56 -12.98 24.76
CA LEU A 79 -14.68 -13.41 25.84
C LEU A 79 -15.41 -13.69 27.16
N GLY A 80 -16.74 -13.58 27.17
CA GLY A 80 -17.57 -13.84 28.35
C GLY A 80 -17.69 -12.65 29.30
N GLY A 81 -17.24 -11.45 28.89
CA GLY A 81 -17.31 -10.23 29.67
C GLY A 81 -16.42 -10.21 30.93
N GLY A 82 -16.63 -9.21 31.77
CA GLY A 82 -15.95 -9.08 33.06
C GLY A 82 -14.43 -8.91 32.94
N VAL A 83 -13.69 -9.61 33.79
CA VAL A 83 -12.21 -9.50 33.85
C VAL A 83 -11.57 -10.05 32.58
N ILE A 84 -12.07 -11.16 32.03
CA ILE A 84 -11.50 -11.80 30.84
C ILE A 84 -11.73 -10.93 29.60
N GLY A 85 -12.94 -10.38 29.44
CA GLY A 85 -13.24 -9.41 28.38
C GLY A 85 -12.37 -8.15 28.48
N SER A 86 -12.20 -7.61 29.69
CA SER A 86 -11.32 -6.44 29.92
C SER A 86 -9.85 -6.72 29.57
N VAL A 87 -9.34 -7.90 29.91
CA VAL A 87 -7.98 -8.33 29.55
C VAL A 87 -7.83 -8.49 28.03
N GLY A 88 -8.83 -9.05 27.36
CA GLY A 88 -8.83 -9.16 25.90
C GLY A 88 -8.88 -7.81 25.20
N LEU A 89 -9.72 -6.89 25.68
CA LEU A 89 -9.75 -5.51 25.19
C LEU A 89 -8.41 -4.79 25.41
N LEU A 90 -7.77 -5.01 26.56
CA LEU A 90 -6.43 -4.48 26.81
C LEU A 90 -5.42 -5.06 25.82
N ALA A 91 -5.47 -6.36 25.52
CA ALA A 91 -4.61 -6.98 24.52
C ALA A 91 -4.82 -6.39 23.12
N VAL A 92 -6.08 -6.15 22.72
CA VAL A 92 -6.41 -5.48 21.45
C VAL A 92 -5.89 -4.04 21.44
N ALA A 93 -6.05 -3.30 22.53
CA ALA A 93 -5.54 -1.93 22.65
C ALA A 93 -4.00 -1.87 22.55
N LEU A 94 -3.31 -2.81 23.19
CA LEU A 94 -1.85 -2.93 23.10
C LEU A 94 -1.40 -3.33 21.69
N ALA A 95 -2.12 -4.22 21.01
CA ALA A 95 -1.83 -4.59 19.63
C ALA A 95 -2.00 -3.38 18.68
N ALA A 96 -3.07 -2.60 18.87
CA ALA A 96 -3.31 -1.37 18.12
C ALA A 96 -2.21 -0.33 18.39
N LEU A 97 -1.76 -0.19 19.64
CA LEU A 97 -0.65 0.69 20.01
C LEU A 97 0.65 0.29 19.30
N CYS A 98 1.00 -1.00 19.29
CA CYS A 98 2.17 -1.53 18.59
C CYS A 98 2.09 -1.28 17.08
N SER A 99 0.92 -1.46 16.47
CA SER A 99 0.68 -1.18 15.05
C SER A 99 0.86 0.30 14.72
N ASN A 100 0.32 1.20 15.55
CA ASN A 100 0.46 2.64 15.37
C ASN A 100 1.91 3.12 15.54
N ALA A 101 2.67 2.53 16.47
CA ALA A 101 4.09 2.83 16.62
C ALA A 101 4.90 2.51 15.34
N MET A 102 4.54 1.44 14.63
CA MET A 102 5.13 1.10 13.34
C MET A 102 4.75 2.11 12.24
N ASN A 103 3.49 2.54 12.19
CA ASN A 103 3.03 3.56 11.24
C ASN A 103 3.74 4.91 11.48
N ASP A 104 3.87 5.34 12.73
CA ASP A 104 4.60 6.56 13.11
C ASP A 104 6.08 6.48 12.73
N TYR A 105 6.70 5.30 12.89
CA TYR A 105 8.08 5.08 12.48
C TYR A 105 8.26 5.32 10.97
N SER A 106 7.46 4.66 10.13
CA SER A 106 7.51 4.83 8.67
C SER A 106 7.13 6.25 8.24
N GLY A 107 6.12 6.85 8.86
CA GLY A 107 5.75 8.25 8.61
C GLY A 107 6.89 9.22 8.93
N SER A 108 7.61 8.99 10.04
CA SER A 108 8.78 9.81 10.42
C SER A 108 9.94 9.67 9.45
N LEU A 109 10.15 8.49 8.85
CA LEU A 109 11.15 8.29 7.79
C LEU A 109 10.74 9.04 6.51
N ALA A 110 9.46 8.95 6.12
CA ALA A 110 8.95 9.66 4.96
C ALA A 110 9.12 11.19 5.09
N LEU A 111 8.83 11.76 6.27
CA LEU A 111 9.05 13.18 6.56
C LEU A 111 10.53 13.57 6.47
N GLN A 112 11.44 12.72 6.96
CA GLN A 112 12.87 12.98 6.87
C GLN A 112 13.38 12.95 5.42
N VAL A 113 12.83 12.07 4.57
CA VAL A 113 13.19 11.99 3.14
C VAL A 113 12.82 13.28 2.39
N ILE A 114 11.68 13.90 2.73
CA ILE A 114 11.29 15.20 2.15
C ILE A 114 11.96 16.41 2.83
N GLY A 115 12.84 16.17 3.81
CA GLY A 115 13.59 17.22 4.50
C GLY A 115 12.87 17.89 5.68
N VAL A 116 11.68 17.42 6.04
CA VAL A 116 10.89 17.99 7.14
C VAL A 116 11.25 17.28 8.46
N ARG A 117 11.87 18.01 9.38
CA ARG A 117 12.27 17.51 10.70
C ARG A 117 11.19 17.83 11.74
N VAL A 118 10.25 16.92 11.95
CA VAL A 118 9.21 17.05 12.98
C VAL A 118 9.56 16.17 14.19
N PRO A 119 9.53 16.67 15.43
CA PRO A 119 9.67 15.82 16.60
C PRO A 119 8.52 14.79 16.66
N ARG A 120 8.85 13.53 16.95
CA ARG A 120 7.91 12.39 16.88
C ARG A 120 6.57 12.62 17.60
N PRO A 121 6.52 13.17 18.83
CA PRO A 121 5.25 13.43 19.51
C PRO A 121 4.36 14.42 18.76
N LEU A 122 4.96 15.39 18.06
CA LEU A 122 4.24 16.41 17.31
C LEU A 122 3.69 15.85 15.99
N ALA A 123 4.44 14.95 15.34
CA ALA A 123 3.95 14.19 14.18
C ALA A 123 2.77 13.28 14.56
N ALA A 124 2.86 12.55 15.67
CA ALA A 124 1.78 11.73 16.20
C ALA A 124 0.56 12.58 16.59
N GLY A 125 0.77 13.72 17.24
CA GLY A 125 -0.30 14.67 17.57
C GLY A 125 -1.00 15.24 16.33
N LEU A 126 -0.25 15.58 15.29
CA LEU A 126 -0.82 16.01 14.01
C LEU A 126 -1.60 14.89 13.31
N ALA A 127 -1.07 13.67 13.31
CA ALA A 127 -1.77 12.51 12.76
C ALA A 127 -3.08 12.24 13.50
N ALA A 128 -3.07 12.33 14.83
CA ALA A 128 -4.28 12.22 15.65
C ALA A 128 -5.27 13.36 15.36
N LEU A 129 -4.78 14.61 15.25
CA LEU A 129 -5.62 15.77 14.94
C LEU A 129 -6.29 15.66 13.56
N LEU A 130 -5.57 15.15 12.55
CA LEU A 130 -6.08 14.97 11.19
C LEU A 130 -6.97 13.73 11.07
N GLY A 131 -6.67 12.66 11.81
CA GLY A 131 -7.43 11.42 11.82
C GLY A 131 -8.72 11.50 12.65
N PHE A 132 -8.76 12.32 13.70
CA PHE A 132 -9.91 12.40 14.61
C PHE A 132 -11.21 12.87 13.92
N PRO A 133 -11.22 13.91 13.06
CA PRO A 133 -12.41 14.27 12.28
C PRO A 133 -12.91 13.14 11.38
N LEU A 134 -11.99 12.36 10.80
CA LEU A 134 -12.35 11.21 9.97
C LEU A 134 -13.02 10.13 10.82
N VAL A 135 -12.50 9.84 12.01
CA VAL A 135 -13.11 8.90 12.96
C VAL A 135 -14.51 9.37 13.38
N LEU A 136 -14.68 10.65 13.70
CA LEU A 136 -15.99 11.22 14.04
C LEU A 136 -16.97 11.10 12.88
N TRP A 137 -16.53 11.38 11.65
CA TRP A 137 -17.35 11.20 10.46
C TRP A 137 -17.76 9.74 10.28
N MET A 138 -16.86 8.78 10.50
CA MET A 138 -17.18 7.35 10.37
C MET A 138 -18.19 6.90 11.42
N HIS A 139 -18.01 7.34 12.67
CA HIS A 139 -18.91 7.01 13.78
C HIS A 139 -20.33 7.59 13.61
N ALA A 140 -20.46 8.70 12.90
CA ALA A 140 -21.75 9.38 12.72
C ALA A 140 -22.76 8.64 11.80
N ALA A 141 -22.37 7.53 11.18
CA ALA A 141 -23.27 6.70 10.38
C ALA A 141 -22.82 5.22 10.39
N ASP A 142 -23.23 4.46 9.36
CA ASP A 142 -22.76 3.10 9.11
C ASP A 142 -21.22 3.07 9.06
N THR A 143 -20.64 2.68 10.18
CA THR A 143 -19.19 2.73 10.41
C THR A 143 -18.51 1.70 9.53
N ALA A 144 -19.11 0.52 9.35
CA ALA A 144 -18.58 -0.55 8.52
C ALA A 144 -18.50 -0.14 7.05
N ALA A 145 -19.60 0.40 6.50
CA ALA A 145 -19.63 0.85 5.11
C ALA A 145 -18.66 2.01 4.86
N ARG A 146 -18.62 3.01 5.76
CA ARG A 146 -17.69 4.15 5.64
C ARG A 146 -16.23 3.71 5.77
N PHE A 147 -15.93 2.78 6.67
CA PHE A 147 -14.59 2.22 6.84
C PHE A 147 -14.12 1.48 5.59
N GLN A 148 -14.98 0.63 5.02
CA GLN A 148 -14.69 -0.05 3.76
C GLN A 148 -14.38 0.95 2.63
N ASN A 149 -15.15 2.04 2.51
CA ASN A 149 -14.92 3.05 1.48
C ASN A 149 -13.58 3.78 1.63
N VAL A 150 -13.23 4.16 2.87
CA VAL A 150 -11.93 4.79 3.15
C VAL A 150 -10.79 3.83 2.81
N LEU A 151 -10.90 2.56 3.20
CA LEU A 151 -9.90 1.54 2.88
C LEU A 151 -9.74 1.34 1.37
N LEU A 152 -10.84 1.26 0.63
CA LEU A 152 -10.80 1.11 -0.82
C LEU A 152 -10.19 2.33 -1.49
N PHE A 153 -10.62 3.54 -1.10
CA PHE A 153 -10.11 4.79 -1.66
C PHE A 153 -8.61 4.97 -1.40
N VAL A 154 -8.16 4.77 -0.17
CA VAL A 154 -6.73 4.83 0.21
C VAL A 154 -5.95 3.70 -0.46
N GLY A 155 -6.59 2.56 -0.77
CA GLY A 155 -5.95 1.45 -1.47
C GLY A 155 -5.64 1.71 -2.95
N TYR A 156 -6.49 2.46 -3.68
CA TYR A 156 -6.39 2.55 -5.15
C TYR A 156 -5.12 3.20 -5.69
N TRP A 157 -4.50 4.11 -4.93
CA TRP A 157 -3.27 4.76 -5.41
C TRP A 157 -2.04 3.86 -5.27
N ILE A 158 -2.06 2.92 -4.33
CA ILE A 158 -0.87 2.13 -3.97
C ILE A 158 -0.40 1.24 -5.12
N PRO A 159 -1.25 0.52 -5.87
CA PRO A 159 -0.80 -0.26 -7.03
C PRO A 159 -0.10 0.59 -8.09
N GLY A 160 -0.61 1.80 -8.36
CA GLY A 160 0.03 2.74 -9.29
C GLY A 160 1.40 3.20 -8.79
N PHE A 161 1.51 3.51 -7.49
CA PHE A 161 2.78 3.83 -6.84
C PHE A 161 3.78 2.67 -6.92
N VAL A 162 3.35 1.46 -6.57
CA VAL A 162 4.19 0.24 -6.63
C VAL A 162 4.66 -0.01 -8.07
N ALA A 163 3.80 0.17 -9.07
CA ALA A 163 4.19 0.03 -10.47
C ALA A 163 5.33 1.00 -10.86
N VAL A 164 5.20 2.28 -10.50
CA VAL A 164 6.22 3.31 -10.76
C VAL A 164 7.53 2.98 -10.04
N VAL A 165 7.46 2.59 -8.76
CA VAL A 165 8.64 2.21 -7.96
C VAL A 165 9.32 0.96 -8.53
N CYS A 166 8.57 -0.07 -8.89
CA CYS A 166 9.11 -1.30 -9.50
C CYS A 166 9.85 -1.02 -10.81
N VAL A 167 9.28 -0.19 -11.68
CA VAL A 167 9.91 0.21 -12.94
C VAL A 167 11.18 1.03 -12.68
N ASP A 168 11.16 1.99 -11.76
CA ASP A 168 12.34 2.80 -11.45
C ASP A 168 13.45 1.93 -10.84
N TRP A 169 13.08 1.03 -9.91
CA TRP A 169 14.01 0.08 -9.30
C TRP A 169 14.65 -0.84 -10.34
N PHE A 170 13.85 -1.41 -11.24
CA PHE A 170 14.34 -2.29 -12.30
C PHE A 170 15.25 -1.55 -13.29
N ALA A 171 14.88 -0.33 -13.69
CA ALA A 171 15.72 0.50 -14.55
C ALA A 171 17.08 0.80 -13.89
N ARG A 172 17.09 1.17 -12.60
CA ARG A 172 18.33 1.39 -11.83
C ARG A 172 19.14 0.12 -11.65
N TYR A 173 18.49 -1.02 -11.40
CA TYR A 173 19.14 -2.31 -11.30
C TYR A 173 19.86 -2.68 -12.59
N ARG A 174 19.19 -2.55 -13.74
CA ARG A 174 19.82 -2.74 -15.06
C ARG A 174 20.98 -1.80 -15.30
N ALA A 175 20.81 -0.51 -14.99
CA ALA A 175 21.86 0.50 -15.14
C ALA A 175 23.08 0.26 -14.22
N ARG A 176 22.92 -0.48 -13.11
CA ARG A 176 24.04 -0.89 -12.24
C ARG A 176 24.79 -2.11 -12.77
N GLY A 177 24.18 -2.95 -13.61
CA GLY A 177 24.83 -4.15 -14.15
C GLY A 177 25.38 -5.11 -13.08
N GLY A 178 24.78 -5.14 -11.88
CA GLY A 178 25.26 -5.95 -10.75
C GLY A 178 26.15 -5.21 -9.74
N ALA A 179 26.51 -3.94 -9.99
CA ALA A 179 27.23 -3.12 -9.01
C ALA A 179 26.40 -2.89 -7.73
N PRO A 180 27.05 -2.77 -6.55
CA PRO A 180 26.38 -2.49 -5.30
C PRO A 180 25.71 -1.10 -5.31
N VAL A 181 24.62 -0.95 -4.56
CA VAL A 181 23.92 0.34 -4.42
C VAL A 181 24.83 1.34 -3.70
N ALA A 182 25.20 2.42 -4.39
CA ALA A 182 25.96 3.55 -3.86
C ALA A 182 25.06 4.80 -3.83
N LEU A 183 24.80 5.34 -2.63
CA LEU A 183 23.84 6.44 -2.44
C LEU A 183 24.21 7.70 -3.22
N ALA A 184 25.48 8.09 -3.21
CA ALA A 184 25.97 9.28 -3.94
C ALA A 184 25.71 9.16 -5.46
N THR A 185 25.95 7.97 -6.02
CA THR A 185 25.69 7.70 -7.45
C THR A 185 24.20 7.71 -7.77
N GLU A 186 23.35 7.16 -6.89
CA GLU A 186 21.91 7.14 -7.10
C GLU A 186 21.26 8.53 -6.93
N GLN A 187 21.80 9.38 -6.06
CA GLN A 187 21.38 10.77 -5.86
C GLN A 187 21.80 11.67 -7.03
N ALA A 188 22.98 11.45 -7.60
CA ALA A 188 23.48 12.22 -8.73
C ALA A 188 22.80 11.88 -10.07
N ARG A 189 22.08 10.76 -10.15
CA ARG A 189 21.39 10.35 -11.39
C ARG A 189 20.24 11.31 -11.73
N PRO A 190 20.01 11.62 -13.02
CA PRO A 190 18.86 12.42 -13.42
C PRO A 190 17.54 11.73 -13.05
N HIS A 191 16.73 12.46 -12.29
CA HIS A 191 15.43 12.04 -11.79
C HIS A 191 14.31 12.67 -12.65
N SER A 192 13.52 11.85 -13.34
CA SER A 192 12.31 12.35 -14.02
C SER A 192 11.12 12.35 -13.05
N SER A 193 11.18 13.19 -12.02
CA SER A 193 10.13 13.29 -10.99
C SER A 193 8.77 13.61 -11.61
N LEU A 194 8.74 14.49 -12.63
CA LEU A 194 7.52 14.85 -13.33
C LEU A 194 6.89 13.67 -14.08
N ALA A 195 7.69 12.85 -14.77
CA ALA A 195 7.16 11.69 -15.51
C ALA A 195 6.63 10.61 -14.57
N ALA A 196 7.30 10.39 -13.43
CA ALA A 196 6.83 9.49 -12.39
C ALA A 196 5.50 9.98 -11.78
N LEU A 197 5.41 11.29 -11.49
CA LEU A 197 4.20 11.92 -10.97
C LEU A 197 3.03 11.85 -11.97
N LEU A 198 3.28 12.16 -13.25
CA LEU A 198 2.25 12.07 -14.29
C LEU A 198 1.78 10.63 -14.49
N ALA A 199 2.69 9.65 -14.54
CA ALA A 199 2.31 8.25 -14.65
C ALA A 199 1.48 7.79 -13.44
N PHE A 200 1.81 8.25 -12.24
CA PHE A 200 1.04 8.00 -11.03
C PHE A 200 -0.36 8.60 -11.09
N VAL A 201 -0.49 9.88 -11.46
CA VAL A 201 -1.78 10.56 -11.60
C VAL A 201 -2.64 9.91 -12.68
N VAL A 202 -2.05 9.54 -13.83
CA VAL A 202 -2.76 8.83 -14.91
C VAL A 202 -3.20 7.45 -14.46
N ALA A 203 -2.36 6.70 -13.74
CA ALA A 203 -2.72 5.40 -13.18
C ALA A 203 -3.91 5.52 -12.21
N PHE A 204 -3.91 6.53 -11.34
CA PHE A 204 -5.02 6.79 -10.43
C PHE A 204 -6.29 7.22 -11.18
N ALA A 205 -6.19 8.12 -12.16
CA ALA A 205 -7.34 8.54 -12.96
C ALA A 205 -7.95 7.36 -13.74
N ALA A 206 -7.11 6.42 -14.20
CA ALA A 206 -7.56 5.23 -14.91
C ALA A 206 -8.32 4.23 -14.01
N THR A 207 -8.20 4.29 -12.68
CA THR A 207 -9.01 3.45 -11.79
C THR A 207 -10.46 3.89 -11.73
N VAL A 208 -10.74 5.18 -12.02
CA VAL A 208 -12.07 5.77 -11.84
C VAL A 208 -13.17 4.98 -12.52
N PRO A 209 -13.07 4.55 -13.79
CA PRO A 209 -14.13 3.79 -14.43
C PRO A 209 -14.35 2.37 -13.86
N PHE A 210 -13.39 1.83 -13.10
CA PHE A 210 -13.31 0.44 -12.65
C PHE A 210 -13.45 0.26 -11.14
N MET A 211 -13.50 1.36 -10.38
CA MET A 211 -13.66 1.30 -8.93
C MET A 211 -15.12 1.01 -8.54
N ASN A 212 -15.29 0.26 -7.47
CA ASN A 212 -16.59 0.06 -6.83
C ASN A 212 -16.49 0.46 -5.36
N THR A 213 -16.85 1.71 -5.08
CA THR A 213 -16.96 2.24 -3.72
C THR A 213 -18.37 2.73 -3.48
N ALA A 214 -18.81 2.84 -2.23
CA ALA A 214 -20.14 3.39 -1.95
C ALA A 214 -20.25 4.90 -2.25
N LEU A 215 -19.13 5.60 -2.47
CA LEU A 215 -19.11 7.00 -2.92
C LEU A 215 -19.27 7.12 -4.43
N TYR A 216 -18.70 6.17 -5.18
CA TYR A 216 -18.71 6.16 -6.63
C TYR A 216 -18.55 4.74 -7.15
N VAL A 217 -19.47 4.35 -8.04
CA VAL A 217 -19.41 3.12 -8.81
C VAL A 217 -19.10 3.50 -10.26
N GLY A 218 -17.97 3.00 -10.77
CA GLY A 218 -17.58 3.24 -12.14
C GLY A 218 -18.46 2.48 -13.14
N PRO A 219 -18.66 3.02 -14.36
CA PRO A 219 -19.52 2.39 -15.37
C PRO A 219 -19.06 0.97 -15.76
N VAL A 220 -17.75 0.70 -15.73
CA VAL A 220 -17.23 -0.64 -16.01
C VAL A 220 -17.46 -1.58 -14.83
N ALA A 221 -17.32 -1.09 -13.60
CA ALA A 221 -17.64 -1.88 -12.41
C ALA A 221 -19.14 -2.25 -12.36
N GLU A 222 -20.02 -1.31 -12.72
CA GLU A 222 -21.46 -1.53 -12.77
C GLU A 222 -21.86 -2.63 -13.78
N THR A 223 -21.31 -2.54 -15.00
CA THR A 223 -21.52 -3.58 -16.04
C THR A 223 -20.94 -4.95 -15.67
N LEU A 224 -19.94 -4.98 -14.79
CA LEU A 224 -19.33 -6.21 -14.27
C LEU A 224 -19.93 -6.67 -12.93
N HIS A 225 -21.19 -6.31 -12.65
CA HIS A 225 -21.92 -6.73 -11.44
C HIS A 225 -21.19 -6.34 -10.14
N GLY A 226 -20.55 -5.16 -10.12
CA GLY A 226 -19.84 -4.64 -8.95
C GLY A 226 -18.42 -5.19 -8.75
N ALA A 227 -17.83 -5.83 -9.77
CA ALA A 227 -16.43 -6.25 -9.71
C ALA A 227 -15.49 -5.03 -9.66
N ASP A 228 -14.75 -4.88 -8.56
CA ASP A 228 -13.74 -3.84 -8.43
C ASP A 228 -12.42 -4.28 -9.06
N LEU A 229 -12.09 -3.69 -10.21
CA LEU A 229 -10.84 -3.93 -10.94
C LEU A 229 -9.86 -2.77 -10.85
N GLY A 230 -10.17 -1.72 -10.07
CA GLY A 230 -9.38 -0.49 -10.01
C GLY A 230 -7.92 -0.73 -9.67
N TYR A 231 -7.63 -1.68 -8.78
CA TYR A 231 -6.28 -2.02 -8.34
C TYR A 231 -5.41 -2.57 -9.47
N TYR A 232 -5.96 -3.51 -10.24
CA TYR A 232 -5.26 -4.12 -11.37
C TYR A 232 -5.03 -3.10 -12.47
N VAL A 233 -6.03 -2.25 -12.74
CA VAL A 233 -5.94 -1.19 -13.74
C VAL A 233 -4.87 -0.15 -13.35
N ALA A 234 -4.86 0.32 -12.09
CA ALA A 234 -3.81 1.23 -11.60
C ALA A 234 -2.41 0.65 -11.81
N PHE A 235 -2.20 -0.62 -11.47
CA PHE A 235 -0.91 -1.27 -11.63
C PHE A 235 -0.49 -1.36 -13.10
N LEU A 236 -1.38 -1.86 -13.96
CA LEU A 236 -1.09 -2.06 -15.39
C LEU A 236 -0.89 -0.74 -16.13
N VAL A 237 -1.71 0.27 -15.85
CA VAL A 237 -1.57 1.61 -16.44
C VAL A 237 -0.30 2.28 -15.93
N GLY A 238 0.01 2.17 -14.63
CA GLY A 238 1.27 2.67 -14.08
C GLY A 238 2.50 2.07 -14.76
N LEU A 239 2.50 0.74 -14.97
CA LEU A 239 3.55 0.05 -15.74
C LEU A 239 3.60 0.54 -17.18
N GLY A 240 2.45 0.57 -17.86
CA GLY A 240 2.34 0.92 -19.28
C GLY A 240 2.74 2.36 -19.59
N CYS A 241 2.46 3.30 -18.68
CA CYS A 241 2.84 4.71 -18.83
C CYS A 241 4.30 4.95 -18.48
N TYR A 242 4.78 4.41 -17.36
CA TYR A 242 6.10 4.76 -16.83
C TYR A 242 7.25 3.92 -17.42
N ALA A 243 7.04 2.63 -17.68
CA ALA A 243 8.08 1.75 -18.23
C ALA A 243 8.66 2.22 -19.57
N PRO A 244 7.86 2.55 -20.61
CA PRO A 244 8.41 2.99 -21.88
C PRO A 244 9.15 4.33 -21.75
N PHE A 245 8.63 5.27 -20.94
CA PHE A 245 9.31 6.54 -20.69
C PHE A 245 10.69 6.32 -20.05
N ARG A 246 10.74 5.55 -18.96
CA ARG A 246 11.97 5.36 -18.17
C ARG A 246 13.00 4.48 -18.89
N LEU A 247 12.56 3.42 -19.57
CA LEU A 247 13.45 2.48 -20.25
C LEU A 247 13.99 3.03 -21.59
N ARG A 248 13.25 3.91 -22.27
CA ARG A 248 13.74 4.60 -23.49
C ARG A 248 14.69 5.75 -23.15
N GLY A 249 14.43 6.50 -22.08
CA GLY A 249 15.32 7.56 -21.59
C GLY A 249 16.70 7.02 -21.17
N ALA A 250 16.74 5.85 -20.54
CA ALA A 250 18.00 5.18 -20.18
C ALA A 250 18.84 4.77 -21.40
N LYS A 251 18.19 4.36 -22.51
CA LYS A 251 18.89 4.04 -23.77
C LYS A 251 19.50 5.28 -24.42
N HIS A 252 18.74 6.37 -24.53
CA HIS A 252 19.24 7.63 -25.11
C HIS A 252 20.42 8.22 -24.35
N ALA A 253 20.41 8.13 -23.02
CA ALA A 253 21.53 8.62 -22.20
C ALA A 253 22.79 7.76 -22.35
N ALA A 254 22.65 6.44 -22.52
CA ALA A 254 23.78 5.54 -22.74
C ALA A 254 24.42 5.75 -24.13
N ASP A 255 23.60 5.93 -25.17
CA ASP A 255 24.02 6.12 -26.57
C ASP A 255 24.80 7.43 -26.78
N GLN A 256 24.54 8.45 -25.95
CA GLN A 256 25.27 9.72 -25.98
C GLN A 256 26.62 9.69 -25.24
N THR A 257 26.85 8.70 -24.39
CA THR A 257 28.10 8.54 -23.62
C THR A 257 29.11 7.58 -24.26
N GLU A 258 28.73 6.85 -25.32
CA GLU A 258 29.72 6.13 -26.12
C GLU A 258 30.52 7.13 -26.97
N PRO A 259 31.85 7.25 -26.78
CA PRO A 259 32.65 8.05 -27.68
C PRO A 259 32.55 7.41 -29.06
N LYS A 260 32.13 8.21 -30.06
CA LYS A 260 32.33 7.88 -31.47
C LYS A 260 33.79 7.52 -31.64
N THR A 261 34.07 6.22 -31.65
CA THR A 261 35.39 5.72 -31.99
C THR A 261 35.46 5.92 -33.49
N ASP A 262 35.97 7.07 -33.91
CA ASP A 262 36.35 7.33 -35.30
C ASP A 262 37.33 6.22 -35.69
N ARG A 263 36.79 5.20 -36.37
CA ARG A 263 37.60 4.27 -37.14
C ARG A 263 38.02 5.02 -38.39
N ILE A 264 39.20 5.62 -38.31
CA ILE A 264 40.05 5.93 -39.47
C ILE A 264 40.78 4.65 -39.86
#